data_AF-A0A5D0SS66-F1
#
_entry.id   AF-A0A5D0SS66-F1
#
_cell.length_a   1.000
_cell.length_b   1.000
_cell.length_c   1.000
_cell.angle_alpha   90.00
_cell.angle_beta   90.00
_cell.angle_gamma   90.00
#
_symmetry.space_group_name_H-M   'P 1'
#
loop_
_entity.id
_entity.type
_entity.pdbx_description
1 polymer ?
#
loop_
_entity_poly.entity_id
_entity_poly.type
_entity_poly.pdbx_seq_one_letter_code
_entity_poly.pdbx_strand_id
1 'polypeptide(L)'
;MIFDGVLLQKVLIEFKCQEETLLRQIYQSGKANFYFKFGHKVLQISLRPDITFVAVRENIVSEDTKITPFVRFLRDKLRASKLTNIKQFDLDRVFLLEFTQRNAFGETVAFNLITEIMGPNSNMFVTDNNMKIINALNQRVTRNRTLIPGADYKPPVSSGINPEKFTYSEFIKIISSSENPARDLSKKLQGFSPKRFQRFFGYHGKSIDLNNPIFLKRFWASFQTMVKGLNEPYVYYISTENEDYIDIFPAQEDQTEKIGFSEAILKFAEAKRRKREFDDILNRYKSLIQKAYKKLDRLLDKLENEYESVKDYEDYKKLGELLTSNLYRLTRKTEQVEVFDWYNNENRKINLDPTKTPAENAQLFFKYYEKARRKSKHLRKRIGHINRQLEYFNDLLETVNLCESKDELDFIKDELEKIGLLKTKKKRESKNEQVSGPKVYEKNGFRYLVGRNNIQNDEITRNAAKDDIWFHARNIPGAHVILKRAGKKPSKAALDYGAYLAASNSRGRYDNKVEVDYTLVKYVRKPKGLPPGKVLYDSFKTIAVNLSDYEQEKQEE
;
A
#
# COMPACT_ATOMS: atom_id res chain seq x y z
N MET A 1 17.33 3.20 10.31
CA MET A 1 18.09 2.66 9.18
C MET A 1 18.51 1.25 9.57
N ILE A 2 18.36 0.28 8.67
CA ILE A 2 18.48 -1.15 9.03
C ILE A 2 19.92 -1.63 8.90
N PHE A 3 20.66 -1.05 7.96
CA PHE A 3 22.06 -1.34 7.69
C PHE A 3 22.95 -0.40 8.53
N ASP A 4 23.45 -0.92 9.65
CA ASP A 4 24.43 -0.24 10.51
C ASP A 4 25.86 -0.73 10.21
N GLY A 5 26.86 -0.17 10.90
CA GLY A 5 28.27 -0.51 10.66
C GLY A 5 28.59 -1.96 11.03
N VAL A 6 27.88 -2.51 12.01
CA VAL A 6 27.95 -3.92 12.38
C VAL A 6 27.52 -4.81 11.21
N LEU A 7 26.38 -4.53 10.58
CA LEU A 7 25.93 -5.33 9.43
C LEU A 7 26.82 -5.15 8.20
N LEU A 8 27.44 -3.97 8.02
CA LEU A 8 28.46 -3.78 6.98
C LEU A 8 29.66 -4.71 7.21
N GLN A 9 30.14 -4.82 8.45
CA GLN A 9 31.25 -5.72 8.76
C GLN A 9 30.94 -7.17 8.35
N LYS A 10 29.71 -7.62 8.59
CA LYS A 10 29.26 -8.98 8.23
C LYS A 10 29.39 -9.30 6.75
N VAL A 11 28.93 -8.40 5.87
CA VAL A 11 29.08 -8.62 4.42
C VAL A 11 30.53 -8.54 3.97
N LEU A 12 31.35 -7.70 4.60
CA LEU A 12 32.76 -7.59 4.23
C LEU A 12 33.56 -8.84 4.65
N ILE A 13 33.24 -9.44 5.79
CA ILE A 13 33.78 -10.75 6.19
C ILE A 13 33.39 -11.82 5.16
N GLU A 14 32.11 -11.88 4.78
CA GLU A 14 31.62 -12.82 3.77
C GLU A 14 32.31 -12.61 2.40
N PHE A 15 32.53 -11.36 2.03
CA PHE A 15 33.15 -10.97 0.77
C PHE A 15 34.67 -11.10 0.75
N LYS A 16 35.32 -11.27 1.92
CA LYS A 16 36.79 -11.29 2.06
C LYS A 16 37.46 -12.37 1.21
N CYS A 17 36.77 -13.47 0.95
CA CYS A 17 37.24 -14.54 0.06
C CYS A 17 37.46 -14.11 -1.41
N GLN A 18 37.04 -12.89 -1.80
CA GLN A 18 37.26 -12.33 -3.13
C GLN A 18 38.52 -11.48 -3.24
N GLU A 19 39.30 -11.30 -2.17
CA GLU A 19 40.66 -10.77 -2.30
C GLU A 19 41.45 -11.61 -3.32
N GLU A 20 42.35 -10.94 -4.02
CA GLU A 20 43.17 -11.48 -5.11
C GLU A 20 42.39 -11.86 -6.39
N THR A 21 41.09 -11.59 -6.48
CA THR A 21 40.29 -11.85 -7.68
C THR A 21 40.14 -10.62 -8.60
N LEU A 22 39.94 -10.87 -9.90
CA LEU A 22 39.76 -9.81 -10.89
C LEU A 22 38.30 -9.33 -10.97
N LEU A 23 38.10 -8.01 -10.99
CA LEU A 23 36.82 -7.38 -11.28
C LEU A 23 36.50 -7.49 -12.78
N ARG A 24 35.63 -8.44 -13.14
CA ARG A 24 35.35 -8.77 -14.54
C ARG A 24 34.37 -7.79 -15.19
N GLN A 25 33.29 -7.47 -14.46
CA GLN A 25 32.16 -6.71 -15.00
C GLN A 25 31.54 -5.83 -13.92
N ILE A 26 31.01 -4.67 -14.35
CA ILE A 26 30.33 -3.70 -13.49
C ILE A 26 28.99 -3.36 -14.14
N TYR A 27 27.90 -3.43 -13.39
CA TYR A 27 26.56 -3.12 -13.87
C TYR A 27 25.85 -2.15 -12.94
N GLN A 28 24.82 -1.49 -13.47
CA GLN A 28 23.86 -0.75 -12.67
C GLN A 28 22.46 -1.11 -13.10
N SER A 29 21.58 -1.27 -12.12
CA SER A 29 20.14 -1.35 -12.32
C SER A 29 19.45 -0.18 -11.64
N GLY A 30 18.41 0.34 -12.30
CA GLY A 30 17.73 1.55 -11.86
C GLY A 30 18.71 2.73 -11.70
N LYS A 31 18.53 3.52 -10.65
CA LYS A 31 19.38 4.70 -10.37
C LYS A 31 20.46 4.46 -9.31
N ALA A 32 20.35 3.41 -8.50
CA ALA A 32 21.12 3.29 -7.27
C ALA A 32 21.58 1.85 -6.92
N ASN A 33 21.31 0.84 -7.75
CA ASN A 33 21.81 -0.51 -7.52
C ASN A 33 23.03 -0.76 -8.41
N PHE A 34 24.18 -1.03 -7.82
CA PHE A 34 25.44 -1.35 -8.51
C PHE A 34 25.83 -2.80 -8.26
N TYR A 35 26.43 -3.44 -9.26
CA TYR A 35 26.86 -4.83 -9.20
C TYR A 35 28.29 -4.94 -9.70
N PHE A 36 29.18 -5.49 -8.88
CA PHE A 36 30.60 -5.69 -9.19
C PHE A 36 30.87 -7.19 -9.20
N LYS A 37 31.22 -7.74 -10.37
CA LYS A 37 31.36 -9.19 -10.56
C LYS A 37 32.82 -9.63 -10.47
N PHE A 38 33.07 -10.57 -9.55
CA PHE A 38 34.35 -11.21 -9.25
C PHE A 38 34.20 -12.71 -9.47
N GLY A 39 34.62 -13.21 -10.64
CA GLY A 39 34.39 -14.62 -11.00
C GLY A 39 32.91 -15.01 -10.96
N HIS A 40 32.55 -15.89 -10.01
CA HIS A 40 31.19 -16.37 -9.75
C HIS A 40 30.48 -15.62 -8.61
N LYS A 41 31.13 -14.66 -7.96
CA LYS A 41 30.50 -13.83 -6.92
C LYS A 41 30.24 -12.43 -7.45
N VAL A 42 29.18 -11.80 -6.94
CA VAL A 42 28.75 -10.46 -7.30
C VAL A 42 28.53 -9.67 -6.03
N LEU A 43 29.26 -8.58 -5.84
CA LEU A 43 28.97 -7.61 -4.80
C LEU A 43 27.86 -6.68 -5.30
N GLN A 44 26.67 -6.80 -4.71
CA GLN A 44 25.58 -5.87 -4.91
C GLN A 44 25.68 -4.73 -3.88
N ILE A 45 25.64 -3.49 -4.36
CA ILE A 45 25.57 -2.28 -3.53
C ILE A 45 24.28 -1.53 -3.91
N SER A 46 23.31 -1.51 -3.01
CA SER A 46 22.11 -0.66 -3.12
C SER A 46 22.33 0.63 -2.36
N LEU A 47 22.39 1.75 -3.09
CA LEU A 47 22.42 3.11 -2.54
C LEU A 47 21.03 3.76 -2.52
N ARG A 48 19.96 2.95 -2.59
CA ARG A 48 18.59 3.45 -2.53
C ARG A 48 18.28 4.04 -1.15
N PRO A 49 17.66 5.22 -1.05
CA PRO A 49 17.33 5.83 0.25
C PRO A 49 16.39 5.01 1.13
N ASP A 50 15.47 4.25 0.52
CA ASP A 50 14.49 3.44 1.24
C ASP A 50 15.06 2.09 1.72
N ILE A 51 16.05 1.57 1.00
CA ILE A 51 16.73 0.32 1.34
C ILE A 51 18.19 0.32 0.88
N THR A 52 19.04 0.90 1.70
CA THR A 52 20.49 0.89 1.49
C THR A 52 21.08 -0.38 2.08
N PHE A 53 21.84 -1.14 1.28
CA PHE A 53 22.50 -2.36 1.73
C PHE A 53 23.65 -2.78 0.80
N VAL A 54 24.49 -3.68 1.30
CA VAL A 54 25.49 -4.40 0.52
C VAL A 54 25.28 -5.90 0.75
N ALA A 55 25.38 -6.69 -0.31
CA ALA A 55 25.20 -8.14 -0.26
C ALA A 55 26.09 -8.84 -1.30
N VAL A 56 26.50 -10.07 -1.00
CA VAL A 56 27.16 -10.96 -1.95
C VAL A 56 26.11 -11.86 -2.60
N ARG A 57 26.23 -12.06 -3.91
CA ARG A 57 25.38 -12.96 -4.71
C ARG A 57 26.23 -13.89 -5.55
N GLU A 58 25.63 -14.97 -6.03
CA GLU A 58 26.26 -15.86 -7.01
C GLU A 58 25.96 -15.45 -8.45
N ASN A 59 24.79 -14.81 -8.67
CA ASN A 59 24.36 -14.38 -9.99
C ASN A 59 23.83 -12.97 -9.97
N ILE A 60 23.92 -12.31 -11.13
CA ILE A 60 23.25 -11.05 -11.38
C ILE A 60 21.80 -11.39 -11.68
N VAL A 61 20.88 -10.83 -10.89
CA VAL A 61 19.44 -10.89 -11.23
C VAL A 61 19.27 -10.13 -12.53
N SER A 62 18.65 -10.75 -13.54
CA SER A 62 18.40 -10.14 -14.85
C SER A 62 17.46 -8.93 -14.73
N GLU A 63 18.01 -7.79 -14.34
CA GLU A 63 17.35 -6.50 -14.31
C GLU A 63 17.74 -5.70 -15.56
N ASP A 64 16.94 -4.68 -15.91
CA ASP A 64 17.23 -3.70 -16.97
C ASP A 64 18.57 -2.98 -16.68
N THR A 65 19.68 -3.59 -17.10
CA THR A 65 21.01 -3.03 -16.86
C THR A 65 21.19 -1.78 -17.71
N LYS A 66 21.62 -0.68 -17.08
CA LYS A 66 21.86 0.60 -17.73
C LYS A 66 23.34 0.95 -17.68
N ILE A 67 23.85 1.55 -18.76
CA ILE A 67 25.21 2.09 -18.82
C ILE A 67 25.13 3.60 -18.62
N THR A 68 25.09 4.04 -17.36
CA THR A 68 25.16 5.47 -17.00
C THR A 68 26.58 6.02 -17.18
N PRO A 69 26.77 7.36 -17.24
CA PRO A 69 28.10 7.96 -17.32
C PRO A 69 29.04 7.48 -16.20
N PHE A 70 28.53 7.38 -14.97
CA PHE A 70 29.33 6.93 -13.84
C PHE A 70 29.73 5.44 -13.95
N VAL A 71 28.83 4.56 -14.40
CA VAL A 71 29.18 3.15 -14.67
C VAL A 71 30.21 3.03 -15.80
N ARG A 72 30.10 3.86 -16.83
CA ARG A 72 31.09 3.95 -17.91
C ARG A 72 32.46 4.30 -17.34
N PHE A 73 32.52 5.29 -16.45
CA PHE A 73 33.73 5.67 -15.74
C PHE A 73 34.28 4.54 -14.84
N LEU A 74 33.44 3.88 -14.04
CA LEU A 74 33.87 2.75 -13.21
C LEU A 74 34.48 1.62 -14.06
N ARG A 75 33.88 1.34 -15.23
CA ARG A 75 34.40 0.33 -16.16
C ARG A 75 35.74 0.75 -16.78
N ASP A 76 35.92 2.02 -17.10
CA ASP A 76 37.19 2.55 -17.60
C ASP A 76 38.31 2.38 -16.58
N LYS A 77 38.03 2.67 -15.29
CA LYS A 77 39.04 2.69 -14.22
C LYS A 77 39.29 1.38 -13.51
N LEU A 78 38.25 0.57 -13.29
CA LEU A 78 38.31 -0.59 -12.38
C LEU A 78 38.07 -1.93 -13.09
N ARG A 79 37.70 -1.93 -14.38
CA ARG A 79 37.51 -3.22 -15.06
C ARG A 79 38.86 -3.90 -15.25
N ALA A 80 38.89 -5.21 -15.00
CA ALA A 80 40.09 -6.05 -15.05
C ALA A 80 41.18 -5.66 -14.04
N SER A 81 40.85 -4.85 -13.02
CA SER A 81 41.73 -4.67 -11.87
C SER A 81 41.57 -5.82 -10.87
N LYS A 82 42.65 -6.14 -10.17
CA LYS A 82 42.70 -7.13 -9.10
C LYS A 82 42.32 -6.47 -7.78
N LEU A 83 41.35 -7.04 -7.06
CA LEU A 83 40.99 -6.62 -5.71
C LEU A 83 42.09 -7.08 -4.75
N THR A 84 42.80 -6.16 -4.11
CA THR A 84 43.92 -6.50 -3.21
C THR A 84 43.55 -6.39 -1.74
N ASN A 85 42.48 -5.66 -1.42
CA ASN A 85 42.12 -5.40 -0.03
C ASN A 85 40.66 -4.99 0.12
N ILE A 86 40.05 -5.41 1.22
CA ILE A 86 38.71 -5.01 1.62
C ILE A 86 38.79 -4.46 3.04
N LYS A 87 38.45 -3.18 3.22
CA LYS A 87 38.52 -2.50 4.52
C LYS A 87 37.24 -1.77 4.86
N GLN A 88 36.85 -1.84 6.12
CA GLN A 88 35.89 -0.92 6.73
C GLN A 88 36.63 0.18 7.47
N PHE A 89 36.12 1.42 7.43
CA PHE A 89 36.63 2.48 8.29
C PHE A 89 35.99 2.34 9.68
N ASP A 90 36.80 1.91 10.66
CA ASP A 90 36.33 1.54 12.00
C ASP A 90 35.11 0.60 11.93
N LEU A 91 34.07 0.86 12.72
CA LEU A 91 32.73 0.28 12.56
C LEU A 91 31.74 1.30 12.00
N ASP A 92 32.18 2.26 11.19
CA ASP A 92 31.26 3.16 10.48
C ASP A 92 30.74 2.48 9.20
N ARG A 93 29.69 3.06 8.61
CA ARG A 93 29.05 2.56 7.38
C ARG A 93 29.81 3.00 6.12
N VAL A 94 31.14 2.93 6.17
CA VAL A 94 32.03 3.30 5.09
C VAL A 94 33.02 2.17 4.87
N PHE A 95 33.12 1.73 3.63
CA PHE A 95 34.10 0.70 3.24
C PHE A 95 34.84 1.11 1.98
N LEU A 96 36.02 0.51 1.82
CA LEU A 96 36.96 0.74 0.75
C LEU A 96 37.42 -0.60 0.19
N LEU A 97 37.43 -0.68 -1.15
CA LEU A 97 37.99 -1.77 -1.92
C LEU A 97 39.24 -1.25 -2.63
N GLU A 98 40.40 -1.84 -2.36
CA GLU A 98 41.67 -1.47 -3.01
C GLU A 98 41.85 -2.33 -4.26
N PHE A 99 42.18 -1.68 -5.38
CA PHE A 99 42.40 -2.33 -6.65
C PHE A 99 43.77 -2.02 -7.21
N THR A 100 44.38 -3.01 -7.85
CA THR A 100 45.62 -2.82 -8.64
C THR A 100 45.39 -3.25 -10.09
N GLN A 101 46.01 -2.52 -11.02
CA GLN A 101 45.95 -2.81 -12.45
C GLN A 101 47.32 -2.56 -13.08
N ARG A 102 47.72 -3.41 -14.04
CA ARG A 102 48.90 -3.11 -14.88
C ARG A 102 48.49 -2.19 -16.03
N ASN A 103 49.19 -1.08 -16.20
CA ASN A 103 48.98 -0.18 -17.34
C ASN A 103 49.65 -0.75 -18.61
N ALA A 104 49.52 -0.04 -19.74
CA ALA A 104 50.10 -0.45 -21.02
C ALA A 104 51.65 -0.52 -21.01
N PHE A 105 52.29 0.16 -20.06
CA PHE A 105 53.75 0.18 -19.87
C PHE A 105 54.23 -0.90 -18.88
N GLY A 106 53.31 -1.71 -18.34
CA GLY A 106 53.61 -2.77 -17.37
C GLY A 106 53.72 -2.29 -15.91
N GLU A 107 53.54 -0.99 -15.64
CA GLU A 107 53.58 -0.44 -14.30
C GLU A 107 52.27 -0.76 -13.55
N THR A 108 52.37 -0.94 -12.23
CA THR A 108 51.21 -1.19 -11.38
C THR A 108 50.61 0.12 -10.91
N VAL A 109 49.35 0.36 -11.27
CA VAL A 109 48.55 1.51 -10.83
C VAL A 109 47.54 1.03 -9.80
N ALA A 110 47.31 1.82 -8.75
CA ALA A 110 46.38 1.51 -7.68
C ALA A 110 45.21 2.51 -7.62
N PHE A 111 44.01 1.99 -7.40
CA PHE A 111 42.77 2.74 -7.27
C PHE A 111 41.95 2.23 -6.09
N ASN A 112 41.20 3.12 -5.43
CA ASN A 112 40.29 2.74 -4.36
C ASN A 112 38.85 3.02 -4.77
N LEU A 113 37.94 2.08 -4.52
CA LEU A 113 36.50 2.31 -4.57
C LEU A 113 35.99 2.48 -3.14
N ILE A 114 35.53 3.68 -2.80
CA ILE A 114 35.03 4.00 -1.47
C ILE A 114 33.52 4.18 -1.53
N THR A 115 32.79 3.56 -0.60
CA THR A 115 31.33 3.65 -0.55
C THR A 115 30.88 4.07 0.84
N GLU A 116 30.11 5.16 0.91
CA GLU A 116 29.43 5.65 2.12
C GLU A 116 27.96 5.20 2.10
N ILE A 117 27.51 4.46 3.12
CA ILE A 117 26.13 3.98 3.28
C ILE A 117 25.43 4.82 4.34
N MET A 118 24.87 5.95 3.91
CA MET A 118 24.29 6.99 4.77
C MET A 118 22.83 7.32 4.39
N GLY A 119 22.08 6.35 3.89
CA GLY A 119 20.70 6.52 3.43
C GLY A 119 20.60 7.51 2.27
N PRO A 120 19.84 8.63 2.38
CA PRO A 120 19.77 9.66 1.34
C PRO A 120 21.12 10.32 0.98
N ASN A 121 22.09 10.26 1.89
CA ASN A 121 23.43 10.82 1.72
C ASN A 121 24.46 9.78 1.27
N SER A 122 24.03 8.56 0.94
CA SER A 122 24.93 7.53 0.46
C SER A 122 25.63 7.97 -0.83
N ASN A 123 26.90 7.57 -0.98
CA ASN A 123 27.71 7.98 -2.11
C ASN A 123 28.78 6.95 -2.42
N MET A 124 29.37 7.06 -3.61
CA MET A 124 30.44 6.18 -4.06
C MET A 124 31.52 6.99 -4.78
N PHE A 125 32.78 6.72 -4.48
CA PHE A 125 33.93 7.49 -4.93
C PHE A 125 34.98 6.56 -5.50
N VAL A 126 35.70 7.01 -6.51
CA VAL A 126 36.96 6.41 -6.93
C VAL A 126 38.09 7.37 -6.60
N THR A 127 39.11 6.91 -5.90
CA THR A 127 40.31 7.69 -5.59
C THR A 127 41.56 7.03 -6.16
N ASP A 128 42.64 7.80 -6.26
CA ASP A 128 43.99 7.24 -6.43
C ASP A 128 44.54 6.69 -5.10
N ASN A 129 45.79 6.23 -5.12
CA ASN A 129 46.51 5.69 -3.96
C ASN A 129 46.75 6.74 -2.84
N ASN A 130 46.72 8.03 -3.17
CA ASN A 130 46.89 9.13 -2.22
C ASN A 130 45.54 9.65 -1.69
N MET A 131 44.46 8.89 -1.89
CA MET A 131 43.09 9.26 -1.51
C MET A 131 42.54 10.50 -2.23
N LYS A 132 43.13 10.91 -3.35
CA LYS A 132 42.61 12.02 -4.16
C LYS A 132 41.43 11.54 -5.00
N ILE A 133 40.30 12.24 -4.90
CA ILE A 133 39.06 11.87 -5.60
C ILE A 133 39.28 12.02 -7.11
N ILE A 134 39.17 10.91 -7.84
CA ILE A 134 39.18 10.92 -9.32
C ILE A 134 37.76 11.22 -9.81
N ASN A 135 36.76 10.58 -9.22
CA ASN A 135 35.35 10.84 -9.53
C ASN A 135 34.42 10.39 -8.41
N ALA A 136 33.19 10.89 -8.40
CA ALA A 136 32.16 10.59 -7.42
C ALA A 136 30.80 10.35 -8.12
N LEU A 137 29.98 9.45 -7.55
CA LEU A 137 28.61 9.23 -8.02
C LEU A 137 27.79 10.52 -7.88
N ASN A 138 27.91 11.20 -6.74
CA ASN A 138 27.33 12.51 -6.50
C ASN A 138 28.43 13.47 -6.02
N GLN A 139 28.65 14.54 -6.76
CA GLN A 139 29.57 15.60 -6.34
C GLN A 139 28.88 16.53 -5.35
N ARG A 140 29.53 16.80 -4.20
CA ARG A 140 28.95 17.64 -3.14
C ARG A 140 30.02 18.43 -2.41
N VAL A 141 29.70 19.66 -2.03
CA VAL A 141 30.50 20.47 -1.11
C VAL A 141 29.65 20.73 0.13
N THR A 142 30.20 20.40 1.29
CA THR A 142 29.58 20.64 2.60
C THR A 142 30.51 21.51 3.44
N ARG A 143 30.03 22.02 4.59
CA ARG A 143 30.86 22.85 5.50
C ARG A 143 32.20 22.20 5.87
N ASN A 144 32.21 20.86 6.00
CA ASN A 144 33.36 20.13 6.54
C ASN A 144 34.07 19.25 5.50
N ARG A 145 33.48 19.04 4.30
CA ARG A 145 34.01 18.11 3.28
C ARG A 145 33.75 18.62 1.87
N THR A 146 34.79 18.57 1.04
CA THR A 146 34.74 18.83 -0.40
C THR A 146 34.84 17.50 -1.14
N LEU A 147 33.73 17.03 -1.71
CA LEU A 147 33.62 15.71 -2.34
C LEU A 147 33.44 15.88 -3.86
N ILE A 148 34.47 16.43 -4.51
CA ILE A 148 34.54 16.68 -5.95
C ILE A 148 35.85 16.13 -6.52
N PRO A 149 35.93 15.86 -7.83
CA PRO A 149 37.19 15.46 -8.47
C PRO A 149 38.35 16.42 -8.16
N GLY A 150 39.50 15.87 -7.82
CA GLY A 150 40.72 16.60 -7.47
C GLY A 150 40.88 16.94 -5.99
N ALA A 151 39.85 16.80 -5.16
CA ALA A 151 39.95 17.00 -3.71
C ALA A 151 40.45 15.75 -2.98
N ASP A 152 41.06 15.92 -1.81
CA ASP A 152 41.44 14.81 -0.94
C ASP A 152 40.20 14.22 -0.24
N TYR A 153 40.00 12.91 -0.36
CA TYR A 153 38.93 12.22 0.33
C TYR A 153 39.23 12.15 1.84
N LYS A 154 38.22 12.49 2.63
CA LYS A 154 38.23 12.29 4.09
C LYS A 154 36.97 11.53 4.51
N PRO A 155 37.11 10.39 5.22
CA PRO A 155 35.94 9.69 5.73
C PRO A 155 35.16 10.58 6.71
N PRO A 156 33.87 10.29 6.93
CA PRO A 156 33.11 10.90 8.02
C PRO A 156 33.85 10.73 9.35
N VAL A 157 33.70 11.71 10.25
CA VAL A 157 34.30 11.62 11.60
C VAL A 157 33.58 10.53 12.38
N SER A 158 34.30 9.45 12.69
CA SER A 158 33.83 8.37 13.55
C SER A 158 33.67 8.88 14.99
N SER A 159 32.56 8.55 15.62
CA SER A 159 32.28 8.88 17.01
C SER A 159 32.06 7.61 17.83
N GLY A 160 32.69 7.53 19.00
CA GLY A 160 32.48 6.44 19.95
C GLY A 160 33.69 5.53 20.12
N ILE A 161 33.55 4.58 21.04
CA ILE A 161 34.55 3.57 21.41
C ILE A 161 34.27 2.30 20.61
N ASN A 162 35.33 1.61 20.17
CA ASN A 162 35.19 0.28 19.58
C ASN A 162 34.59 -0.68 20.64
N PRO A 163 33.48 -1.39 20.34
CA PRO A 163 32.82 -2.31 21.27
C PRO A 163 33.72 -3.39 21.88
N GLU A 164 34.74 -3.85 21.16
CA GLU A 164 35.72 -4.84 21.67
C GLU A 164 36.62 -4.25 22.78
N LYS A 165 36.77 -2.92 22.81
CA LYS A 165 37.56 -2.19 23.82
C LYS A 165 36.69 -1.61 24.93
N PHE A 166 35.37 -1.80 24.89
CA PHE A 166 34.45 -1.25 25.87
C PHE A 166 34.55 -2.00 27.20
N THR A 167 34.52 -1.27 28.31
CA THR A 167 34.75 -1.87 29.63
C THR A 167 33.47 -2.10 30.44
N TYR A 168 33.52 -3.04 31.39
CA TYR A 168 32.42 -3.29 32.32
C TYR A 168 32.00 -2.04 33.08
N SER A 169 32.96 -1.27 33.59
CA SER A 169 32.70 -0.05 34.36
C SER A 169 32.00 1.03 33.52
N GLU A 170 32.40 1.22 32.26
CA GLU A 170 31.73 2.14 31.35
C GLU A 170 30.32 1.69 31.00
N PHE A 171 30.12 0.40 30.75
CA PHE A 171 28.82 -0.18 30.46
C PHE A 171 27.84 0.02 31.61
N ILE A 172 28.24 -0.37 32.83
CA ILE A 172 27.42 -0.20 34.04
C ILE A 172 27.11 1.27 34.28
N LYS A 173 28.11 2.16 34.16
CA LYS A 173 27.90 3.60 34.34
C LYS A 173 26.79 4.13 33.43
N ILE A 174 26.76 3.72 32.17
CA ILE A 174 25.73 4.18 31.22
C ILE A 174 24.36 3.61 31.59
N ILE A 175 24.24 2.30 31.79
CA ILE A 175 22.93 1.69 32.07
C ILE A 175 22.32 2.14 33.40
N SER A 176 23.16 2.52 34.38
CA SER A 176 22.69 2.95 35.71
C SER A 176 22.32 4.43 35.78
N SER A 177 22.87 5.29 34.93
CA SER A 177 22.68 6.76 35.01
C SER A 177 21.78 7.33 33.93
N SER A 178 21.48 6.57 32.89
CA SER A 178 20.76 7.04 31.71
C SER A 178 19.26 6.72 31.79
N GLU A 179 18.41 7.71 31.51
CA GLU A 179 16.98 7.51 31.28
C GLU A 179 16.69 6.68 30.01
N ASN A 180 17.59 6.70 29.02
CA ASN A 180 17.48 5.90 27.79
C ASN A 180 18.80 5.18 27.45
N PRO A 181 19.11 4.07 28.16
CA PRO A 181 20.38 3.36 28.01
C PRO A 181 20.68 2.92 26.58
N ALA A 182 19.64 2.55 25.80
CA ALA A 182 19.79 2.14 24.40
C ALA A 182 20.33 3.27 23.52
N ARG A 183 19.81 4.49 23.68
CA ARG A 183 20.28 5.66 22.96
C ARG A 183 21.69 6.02 23.37
N ASP A 184 22.00 6.02 24.66
CA ASP A 184 23.29 6.50 25.14
C ASP A 184 24.43 5.50 24.89
N LEU A 185 24.17 4.19 24.97
CA LEU A 185 25.09 3.17 24.47
C LEU A 185 25.37 3.33 22.97
N SER A 186 24.33 3.56 22.16
CA SER A 186 24.51 3.74 20.71
C SER A 186 25.32 4.99 20.32
N LYS A 187 25.32 6.03 21.16
CA LYS A 187 26.18 7.22 20.96
C LYS A 187 27.62 6.96 21.40
N LYS A 188 27.80 6.15 22.44
CA LYS A 188 29.11 5.87 23.02
C LYS A 188 29.87 4.80 22.23
N LEU A 189 29.18 3.88 21.57
CA LEU A 189 29.76 2.76 20.83
C LEU A 189 29.70 2.99 19.32
N GLN A 190 30.80 2.65 18.64
CA GLN A 190 30.87 2.74 17.18
C GLN A 190 29.99 1.68 16.51
N GLY A 191 29.28 2.04 15.45
CA GLY A 191 28.60 1.11 14.54
C GLY A 191 27.28 0.51 15.01
N PHE A 192 26.91 0.68 16.29
CA PHE A 192 25.67 0.15 16.86
C PHE A 192 24.50 1.14 16.70
N SER A 193 23.33 0.64 16.31
CA SER A 193 22.11 1.45 16.23
C SER A 193 21.31 1.44 17.55
N PRO A 194 20.54 2.51 17.87
CA PRO A 194 19.65 2.51 19.04
C PRO A 194 18.65 1.36 19.04
N LYS A 195 18.13 0.99 17.86
CA LYS A 195 17.18 -0.14 17.70
C LYS A 195 17.80 -1.47 18.12
N ARG A 196 19.08 -1.70 17.81
CA ARG A 196 19.79 -2.92 18.23
C ARG A 196 19.86 -3.02 19.74
N PHE A 197 20.19 -1.93 20.43
CA PHE A 197 20.16 -1.92 21.89
C PHE A 197 18.76 -2.08 22.46
N GLN A 198 17.72 -1.47 21.87
CA GLN A 198 16.33 -1.68 22.30
C GLN A 198 15.95 -3.16 22.28
N ARG A 199 16.34 -3.89 21.23
CA ARG A 199 16.13 -5.34 21.12
C ARG A 199 16.96 -6.13 22.12
N PHE A 200 18.22 -5.77 22.28
CA PHE A 200 19.10 -6.35 23.30
C PHE A 200 18.51 -6.19 24.71
N PHE A 201 18.02 -5.00 25.08
CA PHE A 201 17.32 -4.80 26.36
C PHE A 201 16.02 -5.60 26.43
N GLY A 202 15.22 -5.62 25.35
CA GLY A 202 13.99 -6.40 25.26
C GLY A 202 14.20 -7.89 25.51
N TYR A 203 15.31 -8.46 25.01
CA TYR A 203 15.69 -9.85 25.25
C TYR A 203 15.90 -10.18 26.74
N HIS A 204 16.36 -9.22 27.54
CA HIS A 204 16.56 -9.40 28.98
C HIS A 204 15.35 -9.01 29.84
N GLY A 205 14.24 -8.60 29.21
CA GLY A 205 13.01 -8.17 29.89
C GLY A 205 12.95 -6.67 30.17
N LYS A 206 11.75 -6.19 30.52
CA LYS A 206 11.46 -4.75 30.67
C LYS A 206 12.12 -4.08 31.89
N SER A 207 12.46 -4.84 32.93
CA SER A 207 13.05 -4.32 34.17
C SER A 207 14.48 -4.83 34.35
N ILE A 208 15.44 -3.92 34.18
CA ILE A 208 16.86 -4.17 34.47
C ILE A 208 17.04 -3.97 35.98
N ASP A 209 17.34 -5.05 36.73
CA ASP A 209 17.62 -4.93 38.16
C ASP A 209 19.08 -4.45 38.37
N LEU A 210 19.23 -3.13 38.44
CA LEU A 210 20.52 -2.47 38.62
C LEU A 210 21.12 -2.70 40.01
N ASN A 211 20.34 -3.14 40.99
CA ASN A 211 20.81 -3.39 42.36
C ASN A 211 21.35 -4.81 42.55
N ASN A 212 21.20 -5.68 41.56
CA ASN A 212 21.61 -7.08 41.62
C ASN A 212 22.95 -7.31 40.89
N PRO A 213 24.06 -7.55 41.62
CA PRO A 213 25.38 -7.74 41.01
C PRO A 213 25.46 -8.98 40.09
N ILE A 214 24.68 -10.03 40.37
CA ILE A 214 24.64 -11.24 39.54
C ILE A 214 23.94 -10.93 38.21
N PHE A 215 22.83 -10.19 38.26
CA PHE A 215 22.14 -9.72 37.07
C PHE A 215 23.05 -8.84 36.20
N LEU A 216 23.74 -7.86 36.78
CA LEU A 216 24.67 -6.98 36.06
C LEU A 216 25.81 -7.75 35.37
N LYS A 217 26.38 -8.76 36.05
CA LYS A 217 27.41 -9.63 35.45
C LYS A 217 26.85 -10.45 34.29
N ARG A 218 25.65 -11.02 34.42
CA ARG A 218 24.98 -11.77 33.34
C ARG A 218 24.64 -10.87 32.15
N PHE A 219 24.19 -9.64 32.42
CA PHE A 219 23.83 -8.67 31.42
C PHE A 219 25.06 -8.20 30.63
N TRP A 220 26.18 -7.94 31.33
CA TRP A 220 27.47 -7.71 30.70
C TRP A 220 27.96 -8.90 29.87
N ALA A 221 27.89 -10.12 30.39
CA ALA A 221 28.27 -11.32 29.65
C ALA A 221 27.45 -11.45 28.35
N SER A 222 26.16 -11.11 28.38
CA SER A 222 25.33 -11.09 27.18
C SER A 222 25.74 -9.99 26.19
N PHE A 223 26.10 -8.80 26.66
CA PHE A 223 26.70 -7.76 25.80
C PHE A 223 27.98 -8.27 25.15
N GLN A 224 28.86 -8.95 25.90
CA GLN A 224 30.06 -9.55 25.35
C GLN A 224 29.76 -10.64 24.31
N THR A 225 28.70 -11.44 24.49
CA THR A 225 28.24 -12.40 23.47
C THR A 225 27.78 -11.69 22.21
N MET A 226 27.04 -10.58 22.31
CA MET A 226 26.67 -9.75 21.17
C MET A 226 27.92 -9.20 20.47
N VAL A 227 28.90 -8.68 21.21
CA VAL A 227 30.18 -8.20 20.65
C VAL A 227 30.95 -9.32 19.96
N LYS A 228 31.06 -10.52 20.55
CA LYS A 228 31.66 -11.69 19.86
C LYS A 228 30.94 -12.01 18.56
N GLY A 229 29.63 -11.82 18.54
CA GLY A 229 28.78 -11.90 17.37
C GLY A 229 29.19 -10.99 16.23
N LEU A 230 30.04 -9.96 16.40
CA LEU A 230 30.58 -9.13 15.29
C LEU A 230 31.35 -9.98 14.27
N ASN A 231 32.15 -10.93 14.75
CA ASN A 231 33.11 -11.70 13.94
C ASN A 231 32.56 -13.03 13.41
N GLU A 232 31.34 -13.41 13.80
CA GLU A 232 30.68 -14.63 13.33
C GLU A 232 30.26 -14.54 11.84
N PRO A 233 30.26 -15.64 11.07
CA PRO A 233 29.89 -15.61 9.65
C PRO A 233 28.36 -15.57 9.40
N TYR A 234 27.56 -15.52 10.45
CA TYR A 234 26.10 -15.54 10.40
C TYR A 234 25.47 -14.36 11.12
N VAL A 235 24.18 -14.20 10.88
CA VAL A 235 23.26 -13.31 11.58
C VAL A 235 21.98 -14.05 11.90
N TYR A 236 21.11 -13.40 12.67
CA TYR A 236 19.76 -13.84 12.91
C TYR A 236 18.81 -13.03 12.04
N TYR A 237 17.96 -13.69 11.28
CA TYR A 237 16.78 -13.11 10.64
C TYR A 237 15.58 -13.40 11.52
N ILE A 238 14.91 -12.36 11.98
CA ILE A 238 13.77 -12.47 12.87
C ILE A 238 12.54 -11.92 12.15
N SER A 239 11.50 -12.74 12.08
CA SER A 239 10.19 -12.42 11.51
C SER A 239 9.19 -12.28 12.65
N THR A 240 8.50 -11.15 12.72
CA THR A 240 7.42 -10.91 13.70
C THR A 240 6.17 -10.49 12.96
N GLU A 241 5.01 -10.49 13.65
CA GLU A 241 3.76 -9.95 13.08
C GLU A 241 3.91 -8.50 12.60
N ASN A 242 4.80 -7.72 13.21
CA ASN A 242 4.90 -6.28 13.00
C ASN A 242 6.07 -5.86 12.10
N GLU A 243 7.24 -6.48 12.28
CA GLU A 243 8.44 -6.16 11.53
C GLU A 243 9.38 -7.37 11.35
N ASP A 244 9.98 -7.44 10.17
CA ASP A 244 11.16 -8.27 9.92
C ASP A 244 12.42 -7.47 10.26
N TYR A 245 13.43 -8.14 10.82
CA TYR A 245 14.71 -7.52 11.07
C TYR A 245 15.88 -8.50 11.11
N ILE A 246 17.08 -7.93 11.04
CA ILE A 246 18.34 -8.66 11.07
C ILE A 246 19.14 -8.19 12.28
N ASP A 247 19.65 -9.14 13.05
CA ASP A 247 20.47 -8.86 14.22
C ASP A 247 21.67 -9.80 14.34
N ILE A 248 22.68 -9.40 15.10
CA ILE A 248 23.86 -10.23 15.42
C ILE A 248 23.68 -11.00 16.73
N PHE A 249 22.56 -10.75 17.39
CA PHE A 249 22.17 -11.35 18.65
C PHE A 249 20.76 -11.97 18.48
N PRO A 250 20.50 -13.17 19.02
CA PRO A 250 19.20 -13.83 18.86
C PRO A 250 18.07 -13.07 19.57
N ALA A 251 16.84 -13.23 19.08
CA ALA A 251 15.63 -12.82 19.78
C ALA A 251 15.02 -13.99 20.57
N GLN A 252 14.09 -13.69 21.48
CA GLN A 252 13.26 -14.71 22.15
C GLN A 252 12.04 -15.13 21.30
N GLU A 253 11.85 -14.53 20.13
CA GLU A 253 10.65 -14.67 19.30
C GLU A 253 10.63 -16.00 18.52
N ASP A 254 9.42 -16.53 18.31
CA ASP A 254 9.15 -17.89 17.77
C ASP A 254 9.69 -18.13 16.35
N GLN A 255 9.99 -17.08 15.56
CA GLN A 255 10.52 -17.20 14.19
C GLN A 255 11.89 -16.53 14.05
N THR A 256 12.90 -17.14 14.66
CA THR A 256 14.31 -16.73 14.54
C THR A 256 15.10 -17.73 13.70
N GLU A 257 15.59 -17.31 12.54
CA GLU A 257 16.43 -18.11 11.65
C GLU A 257 17.90 -17.67 11.73
N LYS A 258 18.83 -18.63 11.90
CA LYS A 258 20.27 -18.37 11.84
C LYS A 258 20.78 -18.64 10.42
N ILE A 259 21.15 -17.59 9.70
CA ILE A 259 21.51 -17.66 8.27
C ILE A 259 22.70 -16.74 7.92
N GLY A 260 23.24 -16.88 6.71
CA GLY A 260 24.30 -16.01 6.21
C GLY A 260 23.81 -14.56 6.04
N PHE A 261 24.73 -13.58 6.18
CA PHE A 261 24.32 -12.17 6.13
C PHE A 261 23.74 -11.76 4.78
N SER A 262 24.40 -12.11 3.68
CA SER A 262 23.90 -11.77 2.36
C SER A 262 22.54 -12.42 2.07
N GLU A 263 22.33 -13.65 2.53
CA GLU A 263 21.02 -14.30 2.45
C GLU A 263 19.95 -13.51 3.24
N ALA A 264 20.24 -13.15 4.48
CA ALA A 264 19.34 -12.39 5.35
C ALA A 264 18.94 -11.03 4.76
N ILE A 265 19.92 -10.24 4.31
CA ILE A 265 19.66 -8.88 3.80
C ILE A 265 18.91 -8.91 2.46
N LEU A 266 19.11 -9.97 1.66
CA LEU A 266 18.38 -10.16 0.42
C LEU A 266 16.94 -10.61 0.66
N LYS A 267 16.71 -11.56 1.58
CA LYS A 267 15.36 -11.95 2.05
C LYS A 267 14.60 -10.74 2.57
N PHE A 268 15.25 -9.97 3.45
CA PHE A 268 14.71 -8.74 4.00
C PHE A 268 14.37 -7.69 2.92
N ALA A 269 15.27 -7.49 1.96
CA ALA A 269 15.07 -6.52 0.89
C ALA A 269 13.95 -6.89 -0.06
N GLU A 270 13.78 -8.19 -0.32
CA GLU A 270 12.67 -8.69 -1.12
C GLU A 270 11.33 -8.52 -0.41
N ALA A 271 11.23 -8.86 0.88
CA ALA A 271 10.03 -8.66 1.69
C ALA A 271 9.60 -7.18 1.69
N LYS A 272 10.54 -6.26 1.91
CA LYS A 272 10.29 -4.81 1.82
C LYS A 272 9.87 -4.36 0.43
N ARG A 273 10.49 -4.89 -0.64
CA ARG A 273 10.12 -4.56 -2.02
C ARG A 273 8.66 -4.95 -2.29
N ARG A 274 8.27 -6.18 -1.93
CA ARG A 274 6.90 -6.69 -2.11
C ARG A 274 5.88 -5.84 -1.36
N LYS A 275 6.14 -5.51 -0.09
CA LYS A 275 5.26 -4.64 0.71
C LYS A 275 5.11 -3.24 0.09
N ARG A 276 6.22 -2.63 -0.34
CA ARG A 276 6.17 -1.32 -0.99
C ARG A 276 5.42 -1.35 -2.32
N GLU A 277 5.67 -2.35 -3.16
CA GLU A 277 4.95 -2.51 -4.44
C GLU A 277 3.45 -2.66 -4.21
N PHE A 278 3.07 -3.44 -3.19
CA PHE A 278 1.69 -3.55 -2.74
C PHE A 278 1.11 -2.19 -2.31
N ASP A 279 1.77 -1.48 -1.40
CA ASP A 279 1.34 -0.17 -0.90
C ASP A 279 1.22 0.88 -2.02
N ASP A 280 2.15 0.90 -2.97
CA ASP A 280 2.16 1.82 -4.10
C ASP A 280 0.96 1.56 -5.03
N ILE A 281 0.62 0.29 -5.30
CA ILE A 281 -0.56 -0.09 -6.10
C ILE A 281 -1.85 0.25 -5.35
N LEU A 282 -1.92 -0.12 -4.06
CA LEU A 282 -3.03 0.14 -3.17
C LEU A 282 -3.36 1.64 -3.14
N ASN A 283 -2.37 2.49 -2.87
CA ASN A 283 -2.53 3.94 -2.82
C ASN A 283 -2.92 4.54 -4.18
N ARG A 284 -2.39 3.99 -5.27
CA ARG A 284 -2.80 4.39 -6.62
C ARG A 284 -4.28 4.10 -6.86
N TYR A 285 -4.78 2.92 -6.50
CA TYR A 285 -6.19 2.55 -6.67
C TYR A 285 -7.10 3.43 -5.79
N LYS A 286 -6.74 3.62 -4.51
CA LYS A 286 -7.44 4.56 -3.62
C LYS A 286 -7.54 5.96 -4.24
N SER A 287 -6.43 6.49 -4.77
CA SER A 287 -6.42 7.81 -5.40
C SER A 287 -7.33 7.91 -6.63
N LEU A 288 -7.38 6.87 -7.47
CA LEU A 288 -8.26 6.84 -8.64
C LEU A 288 -9.75 6.83 -8.24
N ILE A 289 -10.11 5.98 -7.27
CA ILE A 289 -11.48 5.86 -6.77
C ILE A 289 -11.92 7.17 -6.11
N GLN A 290 -11.09 7.75 -5.24
CA GLN A 290 -11.39 9.02 -4.57
C GLN A 290 -11.56 10.18 -5.57
N LYS A 291 -10.77 10.21 -6.66
CA LYS A 291 -10.94 11.22 -7.72
C LYS A 291 -12.27 11.05 -8.45
N ALA A 292 -12.69 9.81 -8.73
CA ALA A 292 -13.98 9.52 -9.34
C ALA A 292 -15.14 9.92 -8.42
N TYR A 293 -15.06 9.54 -7.13
CA TYR A 293 -16.02 9.92 -6.10
C TYR A 293 -16.17 11.45 -6.02
N LYS A 294 -15.07 12.19 -5.80
CA LYS A 294 -15.10 13.67 -5.68
C LYS A 294 -15.68 14.36 -6.92
N LYS A 295 -15.53 13.76 -8.11
CA LYS A 295 -16.10 14.31 -9.34
C LYS A 295 -17.63 14.16 -9.37
N LEU A 296 -18.15 13.02 -8.91
CA LEU A 296 -19.59 12.78 -8.81
C LEU A 296 -20.23 13.58 -7.68
N ASP A 297 -19.54 13.73 -6.56
CA ASP A 297 -19.97 14.49 -5.39
C ASP A 297 -20.21 15.96 -5.75
N ARG A 298 -19.23 16.60 -6.40
CA ARG A 298 -19.40 17.97 -6.94
C ARG A 298 -20.51 18.09 -8.00
N LEU A 299 -20.83 17.01 -8.71
CA LEU A 299 -21.93 16.99 -9.67
C LEU A 299 -23.27 16.87 -8.95
N LEU A 300 -23.33 16.09 -7.88
CA LEU A 300 -24.49 15.98 -7.01
C LEU A 300 -24.87 17.34 -6.44
N ASP A 301 -23.91 18.05 -5.83
CA ASP A 301 -24.13 19.39 -5.27
C ASP A 301 -24.79 20.35 -6.28
N LYS A 302 -24.30 20.32 -7.54
CA LYS A 302 -24.85 21.16 -8.61
C LYS A 302 -26.28 20.78 -8.97
N LEU A 303 -26.59 19.48 -9.03
CA LEU A 303 -27.91 18.99 -9.38
C LEU A 303 -28.92 19.19 -8.24
N GLU A 304 -28.48 19.09 -6.99
CA GLU A 304 -29.30 19.37 -5.82
C GLU A 304 -29.65 20.86 -5.74
N ASN A 305 -28.67 21.75 -5.94
CA ASN A 305 -28.92 23.19 -6.07
C ASN A 305 -29.89 23.50 -7.23
N GLU A 306 -29.71 22.85 -8.38
CA GLU A 306 -30.62 23.02 -9.52
C GLU A 306 -32.03 22.49 -9.21
N TYR A 307 -32.14 21.37 -8.49
CA TYR A 307 -33.41 20.79 -8.06
C TYR A 307 -34.13 21.69 -7.07
N GLU A 308 -33.41 22.25 -6.10
CA GLU A 308 -33.92 23.18 -5.10
C GLU A 308 -34.54 24.41 -5.76
N SER A 309 -33.90 24.96 -6.80
CA SER A 309 -34.43 26.11 -7.55
C SER A 309 -35.73 25.85 -8.33
N VAL A 310 -36.10 24.56 -8.52
CA VAL A 310 -37.29 24.17 -9.28
C VAL A 310 -38.26 23.31 -8.49
N LYS A 311 -38.04 23.10 -7.18
CA LYS A 311 -38.85 22.20 -6.35
C LYS A 311 -40.25 22.76 -6.08
N ASP A 312 -40.37 24.09 -5.94
CA ASP A 312 -41.61 24.80 -5.61
C ASP A 312 -42.46 25.05 -6.87
N TYR A 313 -42.46 24.10 -7.80
CA TYR A 313 -43.16 24.22 -9.08
C TYR A 313 -44.69 24.25 -8.93
N GLU A 314 -45.23 23.74 -7.83
CA GLU A 314 -46.67 23.77 -7.51
C GLU A 314 -47.20 25.20 -7.40
N ASP A 315 -46.35 26.17 -7.04
CA ASP A 315 -46.77 27.57 -6.97
C ASP A 315 -47.19 28.11 -8.34
N TYR A 316 -46.58 27.65 -9.43
CA TYR A 316 -47.05 28.01 -10.77
C TYR A 316 -48.47 27.49 -11.05
N LYS A 317 -48.82 26.31 -10.53
CA LYS A 317 -50.17 25.77 -10.67
C LYS A 317 -51.17 26.60 -9.86
N LYS A 318 -50.83 26.91 -8.60
CA LYS A 318 -51.64 27.79 -7.75
C LYS A 318 -51.87 29.15 -8.42
N LEU A 319 -50.81 29.79 -8.93
CA LEU A 319 -50.91 31.07 -9.65
C LEU A 319 -51.84 30.97 -10.88
N GLY A 320 -51.74 29.88 -11.65
CA GLY A 320 -52.63 29.61 -12.78
C GLY A 320 -54.10 29.48 -12.35
N GLU A 321 -54.39 28.75 -11.27
CA GLU A 321 -55.74 28.56 -10.72
C GLU A 321 -56.32 29.85 -10.12
N LEU A 322 -55.52 30.59 -9.33
CA LEU A 322 -55.88 31.89 -8.75
C LEU A 322 -56.23 32.92 -9.83
N LEU A 323 -55.45 32.95 -10.91
CA LEU A 323 -55.71 33.85 -12.03
C LEU A 323 -56.95 33.41 -12.82
N THR A 324 -57.14 32.10 -13.00
CA THR A 324 -58.28 31.52 -13.73
C THR A 324 -59.61 31.81 -13.04
N SER A 325 -59.67 31.69 -11.70
CA SER A 325 -60.91 31.96 -10.95
C SER A 325 -61.31 33.44 -10.93
N ASN A 326 -60.36 34.34 -11.17
CA ASN A 326 -60.56 35.79 -11.19
C ASN A 326 -60.67 36.36 -12.61
N LEU A 327 -60.78 35.53 -13.66
CA LEU A 327 -60.83 36.00 -15.05
C LEU A 327 -62.01 36.95 -15.32
N TYR A 328 -63.16 36.76 -14.66
CA TYR A 328 -64.36 37.58 -14.87
C TYR A 328 -64.17 39.07 -14.53
N ARG A 329 -63.19 39.40 -13.65
CA ARG A 329 -62.88 40.77 -13.24
C ARG A 329 -61.65 41.36 -13.96
N LEU A 330 -60.96 40.57 -14.77
CA LEU A 330 -59.72 40.96 -15.46
C LEU A 330 -59.99 41.09 -16.97
N THR A 331 -60.45 42.27 -17.38
CA THR A 331 -60.86 42.55 -18.78
C THR A 331 -59.79 43.27 -19.61
N ARG A 332 -58.68 43.67 -19.00
CA ARG A 332 -57.58 44.41 -19.65
C ARG A 332 -56.24 43.74 -19.38
N LYS A 333 -55.27 44.00 -20.27
CA LYS A 333 -53.87 43.62 -20.03
C LYS A 333 -53.30 44.51 -18.94
N THR A 334 -52.75 43.90 -17.89
CA THR A 334 -52.17 44.58 -16.73
C THR A 334 -50.85 43.93 -16.36
N GLU A 335 -49.96 44.68 -15.72
CA GLU A 335 -48.66 44.17 -15.27
C GLU A 335 -48.76 43.41 -13.93
N GLN A 336 -49.76 43.74 -13.11
CA GLN A 336 -49.99 43.12 -11.81
C GLN A 336 -51.48 42.99 -11.52
N VAL A 337 -51.83 41.98 -10.72
CA VAL A 337 -53.16 41.80 -10.15
C VAL A 337 -53.05 41.36 -8.69
N GLU A 338 -53.89 41.92 -7.82
CA GLU A 338 -54.06 41.44 -6.46
C GLU A 338 -55.28 40.50 -6.41
N VAL A 339 -55.05 39.27 -5.98
CA VAL A 339 -56.09 38.24 -5.86
C VAL A 339 -56.06 37.66 -4.44
N PHE A 340 -57.22 37.23 -3.96
CA PHE A 340 -57.29 36.50 -2.70
C PHE A 340 -56.76 35.07 -2.90
N ASP A 341 -55.64 34.74 -2.27
CA ASP A 341 -55.04 33.41 -2.28
C ASP A 341 -55.75 32.52 -1.25
N TRP A 342 -56.77 31.79 -1.72
CA TRP A 342 -57.54 30.89 -0.86
C TRP A 342 -56.73 29.66 -0.38
N TYR A 343 -55.51 29.42 -0.88
CA TYR A 343 -54.63 28.39 -0.33
C TYR A 343 -53.98 28.82 0.99
N ASN A 344 -53.68 30.11 1.13
CA ASN A 344 -52.96 30.66 2.29
C ASN A 344 -53.81 31.64 3.12
N ASN A 345 -55.04 31.94 2.69
CA ASN A 345 -55.97 32.87 3.33
C ASN A 345 -55.41 34.31 3.43
N GLU A 346 -54.71 34.77 2.39
CA GLU A 346 -54.08 36.09 2.31
C GLU A 346 -54.26 36.72 0.91
N ASN A 347 -54.15 38.04 0.80
CA ASN A 347 -54.10 38.68 -0.52
C ASN A 347 -52.71 38.53 -1.12
N ARG A 348 -52.63 38.05 -2.35
CA ARG A 348 -51.39 37.82 -3.08
C ARG A 348 -51.34 38.67 -4.35
N LYS A 349 -50.23 39.37 -4.54
CA LYS A 349 -49.93 40.08 -5.80
C LYS A 349 -49.29 39.13 -6.80
N ILE A 350 -49.85 39.06 -8.01
CA ILE A 350 -49.38 38.23 -9.12
C ILE A 350 -48.88 39.16 -10.22
N ASN A 351 -47.62 38.98 -10.63
CA ASN A 351 -47.04 39.65 -11.79
C ASN A 351 -47.50 38.94 -13.07
N LEU A 352 -47.97 39.71 -14.04
CA LEU A 352 -48.46 39.24 -15.34
C LEU A 352 -47.61 39.84 -16.47
N ASP A 353 -47.59 39.15 -17.60
CA ASP A 353 -47.03 39.70 -18.84
C ASP A 353 -48.04 40.66 -19.47
N PRO A 354 -47.74 41.97 -19.57
CA PRO A 354 -48.67 42.98 -20.09
C PRO A 354 -48.94 42.83 -21.60
N THR A 355 -48.17 42.01 -22.31
CA THR A 355 -48.41 41.72 -23.73
C THR A 355 -49.50 40.66 -23.93
N LYS A 356 -49.82 39.89 -22.88
CA LYS A 356 -50.76 38.75 -22.91
C LYS A 356 -52.07 39.09 -22.18
N THR A 357 -53.15 38.44 -22.59
CA THR A 357 -54.42 38.47 -21.87
C THR A 357 -54.32 37.72 -20.53
N PRO A 358 -55.22 37.97 -19.55
CA PRO A 358 -55.25 37.23 -18.29
C PRO A 358 -55.38 35.71 -18.47
N ALA A 359 -56.16 35.25 -19.47
CA ALA A 359 -56.28 33.84 -19.81
C ALA A 359 -54.96 33.25 -20.38
N GLU A 360 -54.27 33.99 -21.25
CA GLU A 360 -52.95 33.59 -21.79
C GLU A 360 -51.86 33.58 -20.70
N ASN A 361 -51.92 34.50 -19.73
CA ASN A 361 -51.05 34.49 -18.56
C ASN A 361 -51.31 33.28 -17.65
N ALA A 362 -52.57 32.89 -17.45
CA ALA A 362 -52.91 31.68 -16.71
C ALA A 362 -52.37 30.43 -17.42
N GLN A 363 -52.54 30.35 -18.74
CA GLN A 363 -51.98 29.27 -19.56
C GLN A 363 -50.44 29.26 -19.53
N LEU A 364 -49.81 30.43 -19.46
CA LEU A 364 -48.35 30.56 -19.31
C LEU A 364 -47.87 29.97 -17.96
N PHE A 365 -48.57 30.26 -16.85
CA PHE A 365 -48.27 29.65 -15.56
C PHE A 365 -48.42 28.12 -15.59
N PHE A 366 -49.48 27.59 -16.20
CA PHE A 366 -49.61 26.13 -16.40
C PHE A 366 -48.48 25.54 -17.27
N LYS A 367 -48.00 26.27 -18.27
CA LYS A 367 -46.84 25.87 -19.09
C LYS A 367 -45.54 25.86 -18.28
N TYR A 368 -45.34 26.83 -17.38
CA TYR A 368 -44.20 26.86 -16.46
C TYR A 368 -44.26 25.71 -15.46
N TYR A 369 -45.45 25.43 -14.89
CA TYR A 369 -45.69 24.26 -14.05
C TYR A 369 -45.28 22.97 -14.76
N GLU A 370 -45.80 22.68 -15.95
CA GLU A 370 -45.49 21.44 -16.67
C GLU A 370 -44.01 21.34 -17.09
N LYS A 371 -43.34 22.45 -17.38
CA LYS A 371 -41.89 22.47 -17.65
C LYS A 371 -41.08 22.18 -16.38
N ALA A 372 -41.40 22.85 -15.28
CA ALA A 372 -40.70 22.71 -14.00
C ALA A 372 -40.94 21.33 -13.37
N ARG A 373 -42.17 20.80 -13.41
CA ARG A 373 -42.53 19.44 -12.98
C ARG A 373 -41.73 18.38 -13.73
N ARG A 374 -41.66 18.46 -15.07
CA ARG A 374 -40.85 17.53 -15.88
C ARG A 374 -39.38 17.62 -15.51
N LYS A 375 -38.82 18.83 -15.39
CA LYS A 375 -37.42 19.06 -15.01
C LYS A 375 -37.11 18.48 -13.62
N SER A 376 -37.95 18.78 -12.62
CA SER A 376 -37.86 18.26 -11.25
C SER A 376 -37.86 16.73 -11.21
N LYS A 377 -38.78 16.08 -11.96
CA LYS A 377 -38.83 14.62 -12.09
C LYS A 377 -37.54 14.03 -12.70
N HIS A 378 -36.96 14.67 -13.71
CA HIS A 378 -35.71 14.23 -14.33
C HIS A 378 -34.51 14.42 -13.40
N LEU A 379 -34.42 15.57 -12.72
CA LEU A 379 -33.36 15.86 -11.74
C LEU A 379 -33.39 14.87 -10.59
N ARG A 380 -34.57 14.62 -9.99
CA ARG A 380 -34.72 13.64 -8.90
C ARG A 380 -34.23 12.24 -9.30
N LYS A 381 -34.56 11.79 -10.52
CA LYS A 381 -34.07 10.51 -11.05
C LYS A 381 -32.54 10.49 -11.21
N ARG A 382 -31.97 11.58 -11.71
CA ARG A 382 -30.51 11.72 -11.92
C ARG A 382 -29.75 11.78 -10.61
N ILE A 383 -30.23 12.55 -9.64
CA ILE A 383 -29.71 12.63 -8.26
C ILE A 383 -29.68 11.22 -7.65
N GLY A 384 -30.81 10.50 -7.69
CA GLY A 384 -30.87 9.13 -7.18
C GLY A 384 -29.90 8.16 -7.86
N HIS A 385 -29.58 8.36 -9.15
CA HIS A 385 -28.57 7.56 -9.84
C HIS A 385 -27.14 7.92 -9.42
N ILE A 386 -26.83 9.21 -9.23
CA ILE A 386 -25.52 9.66 -8.76
C ILE A 386 -25.27 9.20 -7.32
N ASN A 387 -26.27 9.30 -6.43
CA ASN A 387 -26.16 8.82 -5.05
C ASN A 387 -25.79 7.33 -5.00
N ARG A 388 -26.39 6.49 -5.85
CA ARG A 388 -26.02 5.07 -5.95
C ARG A 388 -24.60 4.85 -6.47
N GLN A 389 -24.11 5.70 -7.38
CA GLN A 389 -22.73 5.62 -7.83
C GLN A 389 -21.73 6.07 -6.74
N LEU A 390 -22.08 7.09 -5.95
CA LEU A 390 -21.27 7.54 -4.81
C LEU A 390 -21.18 6.45 -3.75
N GLU A 391 -22.30 5.82 -3.40
CA GLU A 391 -22.35 4.67 -2.49
C GLU A 391 -21.46 3.54 -3.01
N TYR A 392 -21.58 3.18 -4.29
CA TYR A 392 -20.73 2.18 -4.93
C TYR A 392 -19.23 2.51 -4.85
N PHE A 393 -18.82 3.75 -5.14
CA PHE A 393 -17.41 4.14 -5.03
C PHE A 393 -16.91 4.17 -3.58
N ASN A 394 -17.79 4.47 -2.62
CA ASN A 394 -17.47 4.38 -1.21
C ASN A 394 -17.23 2.91 -0.81
N ASP A 395 -18.13 2.00 -1.16
CA ASP A 395 -17.99 0.57 -0.91
C ASP A 395 -16.71 0.00 -1.56
N LEU A 396 -16.41 0.43 -2.79
CA LEU A 396 -15.18 0.03 -3.48
C LEU A 396 -13.94 0.56 -2.76
N LEU A 397 -13.95 1.81 -2.27
CA LEU A 397 -12.85 2.38 -1.51
C LEU A 397 -12.62 1.63 -0.19
N GLU A 398 -13.70 1.27 0.51
CA GLU A 398 -13.64 0.43 1.70
C GLU A 398 -13.05 -0.95 1.39
N THR A 399 -13.50 -1.59 0.31
CA THR A 399 -12.96 -2.87 -0.16
C THR A 399 -11.45 -2.77 -0.38
N VAL A 400 -10.99 -1.71 -1.06
CA VAL A 400 -9.55 -1.47 -1.29
C VAL A 400 -8.80 -1.25 0.01
N ASN A 401 -9.38 -0.58 1.01
CA ASN A 401 -8.73 -0.34 2.29
C ASN A 401 -8.46 -1.64 3.07
N LEU A 402 -9.27 -2.67 2.87
CA LEU A 402 -9.19 -3.97 3.56
C LEU A 402 -8.36 -5.01 2.80
N CYS A 403 -7.81 -4.67 1.64
CA CYS A 403 -6.93 -5.58 0.92
C CYS A 403 -5.63 -5.80 1.68
N GLU A 404 -5.24 -7.07 1.78
CA GLU A 404 -4.01 -7.51 2.45
C GLU A 404 -3.10 -8.31 1.51
N SER A 405 -3.63 -8.72 0.35
CA SER A 405 -2.90 -9.56 -0.60
C SER A 405 -2.90 -9.01 -2.02
N LYS A 406 -1.87 -9.38 -2.78
CA LYS A 406 -1.75 -9.00 -4.19
C LYS A 406 -2.89 -9.55 -5.04
N ASP A 407 -3.37 -10.75 -4.74
CA ASP A 407 -4.48 -11.39 -5.47
C ASP A 407 -5.78 -10.58 -5.32
N GLU A 408 -6.06 -10.06 -4.13
CA GLU A 408 -7.20 -9.15 -3.89
C GLU A 408 -7.07 -7.85 -4.71
N LEU A 409 -5.86 -7.29 -4.80
CA LEU A 409 -5.61 -6.11 -5.64
C LEU A 409 -5.81 -6.39 -7.13
N ASP A 410 -5.48 -7.58 -7.61
CA ASP A 410 -5.70 -7.94 -9.02
C ASP A 410 -7.21 -8.03 -9.34
N PHE A 411 -8.06 -8.47 -8.40
CA PHE A 411 -9.52 -8.42 -8.59
C PHE A 411 -10.06 -7.00 -8.66
N ILE A 412 -9.54 -6.08 -7.83
CA ILE A 412 -9.90 -4.66 -7.88
C ILE A 412 -9.43 -4.03 -9.18
N LYS A 413 -8.24 -4.41 -9.65
CA LYS A 413 -7.69 -3.92 -10.92
C LYS A 413 -8.64 -4.22 -12.08
N ASP A 414 -9.11 -5.46 -12.18
CA ASP A 414 -10.07 -5.86 -13.22
C ASP A 414 -11.36 -5.03 -13.14
N GLU A 415 -11.82 -4.72 -11.93
CA GLU A 415 -13.00 -3.87 -11.69
C GLU A 415 -12.77 -2.43 -12.15
N LEU A 416 -11.64 -1.84 -11.78
CA LEU A 416 -11.24 -0.49 -12.19
C LEU A 416 -11.02 -0.38 -13.71
N GLU A 417 -10.53 -1.43 -14.36
CA GLU A 417 -10.39 -1.50 -15.83
C GLU A 417 -11.76 -1.52 -16.52
N LYS A 418 -12.71 -2.35 -16.05
CA LYS A 418 -14.06 -2.42 -16.66
C LYS A 418 -14.86 -1.14 -16.49
N ILE A 419 -14.66 -0.40 -15.41
CA ILE A 419 -15.32 0.90 -15.16
C ILE A 419 -14.62 2.04 -15.92
N GLY A 420 -13.42 1.78 -16.48
CA GLY A 420 -12.65 2.74 -17.25
C GLY A 420 -11.83 3.71 -16.41
N LEU A 421 -11.60 3.43 -15.12
CA LEU A 421 -10.68 4.20 -14.27
C LEU A 421 -9.21 3.83 -14.51
N LEU A 422 -8.96 2.60 -14.96
CA LEU A 422 -7.65 2.15 -15.43
C LEU A 422 -7.67 1.94 -16.94
N LYS A 423 -6.63 2.42 -17.62
CA LYS A 423 -6.41 2.09 -19.03
C LYS A 423 -5.95 0.65 -19.13
N THR A 424 -6.70 -0.18 -19.83
CA THR A 424 -6.24 -1.50 -20.29
C THR A 424 -5.01 -1.28 -21.16
N LYS A 425 -3.84 -1.76 -20.71
CA LYS A 425 -2.73 -1.95 -21.64
C LYS A 425 -3.20 -2.99 -22.64
N LYS A 426 -3.26 -2.65 -23.94
CA LYS A 426 -3.45 -3.66 -25.00
C LYS A 426 -2.32 -4.68 -24.89
N LYS A 427 -2.53 -5.78 -24.16
CA LYS A 427 -1.70 -6.97 -24.28
C LYS A 427 -1.95 -7.50 -25.69
N ARG A 428 -0.87 -7.76 -26.44
CA ARG A 428 -0.93 -8.64 -27.61
C ARG A 428 -1.64 -9.92 -27.18
N GLU A 429 -2.59 -10.38 -27.97
CA GLU A 429 -3.39 -11.57 -27.73
C GLU A 429 -2.51 -12.78 -27.45
N SER A 430 -2.24 -13.05 -26.16
CA SER A 430 -1.88 -14.38 -25.70
C SER A 430 -3.18 -15.09 -25.37
N LYS A 431 -3.55 -16.05 -26.21
CA LYS A 431 -4.65 -16.99 -25.97
C LYS A 431 -4.50 -17.63 -24.58
N ASN A 432 -5.60 -17.68 -23.83
CA ASN A 432 -5.81 -18.41 -22.57
C ASN A 432 -5.12 -17.89 -21.29
N GLU A 433 -5.31 -16.63 -20.91
CA GLU A 433 -5.41 -16.33 -19.46
C GLU A 433 -6.86 -16.65 -19.03
N GLN A 434 -7.07 -17.79 -18.36
CA GLN A 434 -8.35 -18.09 -17.71
C GLN A 434 -8.69 -16.92 -16.77
N VAL A 435 -9.71 -16.15 -17.11
CA VAL A 435 -10.35 -15.24 -16.14
C VAL A 435 -10.70 -16.11 -14.95
N SER A 436 -10.10 -15.86 -13.78
CA SER A 436 -10.33 -16.73 -12.63
C SER A 436 -11.83 -16.71 -12.32
N GLY A 437 -12.50 -17.86 -12.45
CA GLY A 437 -13.93 -17.97 -12.19
C GLY A 437 -14.27 -17.66 -10.72
N PRO A 438 -15.56 -17.66 -10.35
CA PRO A 438 -15.96 -17.54 -8.95
C PRO A 438 -15.29 -18.63 -8.10
N LYS A 439 -15.07 -18.38 -6.80
CA LYS A 439 -14.65 -19.46 -5.90
C LYS A 439 -15.78 -20.49 -5.83
N VAL A 440 -15.43 -21.77 -5.93
CA VAL A 440 -16.38 -22.88 -5.89
C VAL A 440 -16.14 -23.68 -4.63
N TYR A 441 -17.20 -23.94 -3.88
CA TYR A 441 -17.17 -24.80 -2.71
C TYR A 441 -18.21 -25.91 -2.87
N GLU A 442 -17.92 -27.10 -2.37
CA GLU A 442 -18.86 -28.21 -2.30
C GLU A 442 -18.92 -28.70 -0.84
N LYS A 443 -20.07 -28.50 -0.18
CA LYS A 443 -20.31 -28.94 1.20
C LYS A 443 -21.80 -29.24 1.38
N ASN A 444 -22.15 -30.14 2.29
CA ASN A 444 -23.54 -30.53 2.57
C ASN A 444 -24.33 -31.03 1.33
N GLY A 445 -23.63 -31.56 0.32
CA GLY A 445 -24.24 -32.04 -0.93
C GLY A 445 -24.69 -30.95 -1.90
N PHE A 446 -24.26 -29.69 -1.69
CA PHE A 446 -24.55 -28.54 -2.55
C PHE A 446 -23.27 -27.87 -3.04
N ARG A 447 -23.38 -27.23 -4.21
CA ARG A 447 -22.32 -26.41 -4.79
C ARG A 447 -22.61 -24.93 -4.53
N TYR A 448 -21.61 -24.21 -4.04
CA TYR A 448 -21.67 -22.77 -3.75
C TYR A 448 -20.74 -22.01 -4.68
N LEU A 449 -21.22 -20.92 -5.27
CA LEU A 449 -20.42 -19.99 -6.07
C LEU A 449 -20.27 -18.69 -5.29
N VAL A 450 -19.04 -18.26 -5.04
CA VAL A 450 -18.73 -17.01 -4.33
C VAL A 450 -18.01 -16.06 -5.29
N GLY A 451 -18.59 -14.88 -5.51
CA GLY A 451 -18.00 -13.87 -6.39
C GLY A 451 -16.78 -13.21 -5.75
N ARG A 452 -15.73 -12.97 -6.55
CA ARG A 452 -14.47 -12.37 -6.07
C ARG A 452 -14.41 -10.85 -6.18
N ASN A 453 -15.30 -10.27 -6.98
CA ASN A 453 -15.47 -8.83 -7.15
C ASN A 453 -16.91 -8.53 -7.60
N ASN A 454 -17.26 -7.25 -7.68
CA ASN A 454 -18.64 -6.85 -8.00
C ASN A 454 -19.09 -7.30 -9.41
N ILE A 455 -18.16 -7.47 -10.34
CA ILE A 455 -18.49 -7.94 -11.68
C ILE A 455 -18.81 -9.43 -11.67
N GLN A 456 -18.02 -10.23 -10.93
CA GLN A 456 -18.33 -11.65 -10.77
C GLN A 456 -19.62 -11.84 -9.97
N ASN A 457 -19.88 -11.01 -8.96
CA ASN A 457 -21.14 -11.00 -8.23
C ASN A 457 -22.33 -10.86 -9.19
N ASP A 458 -22.27 -9.92 -10.14
CA ASP A 458 -23.30 -9.78 -11.16
C ASP A 458 -23.41 -11.00 -12.06
N GLU A 459 -22.28 -11.54 -12.50
CA GLU A 459 -22.21 -12.66 -13.43
C GLU A 459 -22.82 -13.92 -12.83
N ILE A 460 -22.41 -14.30 -11.61
CA ILE A 460 -22.94 -15.49 -10.94
C ILE A 460 -24.43 -15.33 -10.61
N THR A 461 -24.86 -14.13 -10.23
CA THR A 461 -26.27 -13.86 -9.90
C THR A 461 -27.12 -13.92 -11.15
N ARG A 462 -26.65 -13.37 -12.28
CA ARG A 462 -27.35 -13.39 -13.56
C ARG A 462 -27.43 -14.78 -14.17
N ASN A 463 -26.38 -15.59 -14.01
CA ASN A 463 -26.30 -16.95 -14.58
C ASN A 463 -26.91 -18.01 -13.66
N ALA A 464 -27.38 -17.66 -12.46
CA ALA A 464 -28.03 -18.56 -11.53
C ALA A 464 -29.46 -18.93 -11.99
N ALA A 465 -29.92 -20.12 -11.58
CA ALA A 465 -31.29 -20.54 -11.82
C ALA A 465 -32.24 -19.78 -10.88
N LYS A 466 -33.49 -19.56 -11.29
CA LYS A 466 -34.47 -18.75 -10.54
C LYS A 466 -34.79 -19.32 -9.16
N ASP A 467 -34.64 -20.63 -8.98
CA ASP A 467 -34.89 -21.35 -7.74
C ASP A 467 -33.66 -21.48 -6.84
N ASP A 468 -32.45 -21.17 -7.34
CA ASP A 468 -31.23 -21.10 -6.52
C ASP A 468 -31.37 -20.06 -5.39
N ILE A 469 -30.54 -20.21 -4.36
CA ILE A 469 -30.54 -19.29 -3.20
C ILE A 469 -29.35 -18.35 -3.30
N TRP A 470 -29.64 -17.06 -3.19
CA TRP A 470 -28.66 -15.98 -3.12
C TRP A 470 -28.47 -15.55 -1.66
N PHE A 471 -27.22 -15.27 -1.28
CA PHE A 471 -26.84 -14.76 0.03
C PHE A 471 -25.95 -13.51 -0.11
N HIS A 472 -26.08 -12.57 0.83
CA HIS A 472 -25.21 -11.41 0.94
C HIS A 472 -25.21 -10.83 2.36
N ALA A 473 -24.08 -10.31 2.82
CA ALA A 473 -23.97 -9.64 4.11
C ALA A 473 -24.88 -8.40 4.16
N ARG A 474 -25.69 -8.28 5.21
CA ARG A 474 -26.71 -7.24 5.31
C ARG A 474 -26.05 -5.89 5.56
N ASN A 475 -26.39 -4.88 4.75
CA ASN A 475 -25.92 -3.49 4.87
C ASN A 475 -24.38 -3.30 4.86
N ILE A 476 -23.62 -4.30 4.44
CA ILE A 476 -22.16 -4.27 4.44
C ILE A 476 -21.66 -4.79 3.08
N PRO A 477 -20.61 -4.20 2.49
CA PRO A 477 -20.01 -4.71 1.25
C PRO A 477 -19.52 -6.16 1.40
N GLY A 478 -19.88 -7.02 0.45
CA GLY A 478 -19.43 -8.41 0.45
C GLY A 478 -19.66 -9.16 -0.86
N ALA A 479 -19.20 -10.40 -0.89
CA ALA A 479 -19.42 -11.30 -2.01
C ALA A 479 -20.89 -11.71 -2.13
N HIS A 480 -21.36 -11.87 -3.36
CA HIS A 480 -22.59 -12.62 -3.61
C HIS A 480 -22.25 -14.11 -3.51
N VAL A 481 -23.09 -14.87 -2.81
CA VAL A 481 -22.99 -16.33 -2.76
C VAL A 481 -24.24 -16.94 -3.36
N ILE A 482 -24.06 -17.90 -4.27
CA ILE A 482 -25.15 -18.67 -4.88
C ILE A 482 -25.03 -20.13 -4.46
N LEU A 483 -26.04 -20.65 -3.76
CA LEU A 483 -26.23 -22.08 -3.52
C LEU A 483 -27.04 -22.67 -4.69
N LYS A 484 -26.40 -23.56 -5.45
CA LYS A 484 -27.01 -24.26 -6.58
C LYS A 484 -27.91 -25.38 -6.07
N ARG A 485 -29.23 -25.22 -6.16
CA ARG A 485 -30.17 -26.20 -5.60
C ARG A 485 -30.34 -27.45 -6.44
N ALA A 486 -30.32 -27.29 -7.77
CA ALA A 486 -30.55 -28.38 -8.72
C ALA A 486 -31.78 -29.25 -8.35
N GLY A 487 -32.89 -28.60 -7.96
CA GLY A 487 -34.13 -29.27 -7.54
C GLY A 487 -34.18 -29.79 -6.10
N LYS A 488 -33.07 -29.77 -5.34
CA LYS A 488 -33.03 -30.21 -3.94
C LYS A 488 -33.48 -29.11 -2.97
N LYS A 489 -34.03 -29.49 -1.82
CA LYS A 489 -34.34 -28.56 -0.72
C LYS A 489 -33.13 -28.48 0.22
N PRO A 490 -32.54 -27.30 0.44
CA PRO A 490 -31.38 -27.17 1.31
C PRO A 490 -31.75 -27.39 2.77
N SER A 491 -30.88 -28.11 3.49
CA SER A 491 -30.96 -28.26 4.94
C SER A 491 -30.56 -26.97 5.65
N LYS A 492 -30.82 -26.87 6.96
CA LYS A 492 -30.37 -25.72 7.76
C LYS A 492 -28.84 -25.57 7.68
N ALA A 493 -28.08 -26.66 7.82
CA ALA A 493 -26.63 -26.65 7.69
C ALA A 493 -26.13 -26.14 6.32
N ALA A 494 -26.86 -26.41 5.23
CA ALA A 494 -26.52 -25.88 3.90
C ALA A 494 -26.77 -24.36 3.80
N LEU A 495 -27.84 -23.86 4.42
CA LEU A 495 -28.12 -22.42 4.50
C LEU A 495 -27.10 -21.70 5.38
N ASP A 496 -26.78 -22.28 6.55
CA ASP A 496 -25.81 -21.71 7.49
C ASP A 496 -24.41 -21.66 6.86
N TYR A 497 -23.99 -22.69 6.12
CA TYR A 497 -22.72 -22.66 5.38
C TYR A 497 -22.71 -21.61 4.24
N GLY A 498 -23.82 -21.45 3.51
CA GLY A 498 -23.97 -20.38 2.52
C GLY A 498 -23.86 -18.98 3.16
N ALA A 499 -24.47 -18.81 4.33
CA ALA A 499 -24.39 -17.58 5.10
C ALA A 499 -22.96 -17.33 5.62
N TYR A 500 -22.28 -18.36 6.12
CA TYR A 500 -20.87 -18.30 6.53
C TYR A 500 -19.96 -17.86 5.38
N LEU A 501 -20.14 -18.41 4.18
CA LEU A 501 -19.36 -17.99 3.00
C LEU A 501 -19.59 -16.50 2.67
N ALA A 502 -20.82 -16.01 2.79
CA ALA A 502 -21.13 -14.60 2.56
C ALA A 502 -20.50 -13.70 3.65
N ALA A 503 -20.59 -14.10 4.92
CA ALA A 503 -20.01 -13.37 6.05
C ALA A 503 -18.48 -13.29 5.96
N SER A 504 -17.80 -14.43 5.77
CA SER A 504 -16.33 -14.53 5.68
C SER A 504 -15.74 -13.82 4.46
N ASN A 505 -16.51 -13.69 3.38
CA ASN A 505 -16.13 -12.92 2.19
C ASN A 505 -16.83 -11.55 2.15
N SER A 506 -17.16 -10.98 3.31
CA SER A 506 -17.65 -9.61 3.46
C SER A 506 -16.73 -8.80 4.37
N ARG A 507 -16.95 -7.49 4.44
CA ARG A 507 -16.29 -6.64 5.45
C ARG A 507 -16.62 -7.08 6.88
N GLY A 508 -17.75 -7.74 7.10
CA GLY A 508 -18.11 -8.31 8.41
C GLY A 508 -17.15 -9.41 8.90
N ARG A 509 -16.17 -9.85 8.09
CA ARG A 509 -15.15 -10.82 8.52
C ARG A 509 -14.32 -10.39 9.73
N TYR A 510 -14.27 -9.08 10.00
CA TYR A 510 -13.58 -8.50 11.15
C TYR A 510 -14.53 -8.26 12.34
N ASP A 511 -15.82 -8.53 12.17
CA ASP A 511 -16.83 -8.43 13.22
C ASP A 511 -17.13 -9.82 13.80
N ASN A 512 -17.37 -9.91 15.11
CA ASN A 512 -17.71 -11.19 15.73
C ASN A 512 -19.06 -11.75 15.25
N LYS A 513 -19.97 -10.89 14.80
CA LYS A 513 -21.33 -11.29 14.41
C LYS A 513 -21.76 -10.53 13.16
N VAL A 514 -22.12 -11.29 12.12
CA VAL A 514 -22.54 -10.74 10.82
C VAL A 514 -23.96 -11.20 10.51
N GLU A 515 -24.85 -10.27 10.22
CA GLU A 515 -26.16 -10.60 9.66
C GLU A 515 -26.06 -10.84 8.16
N VAL A 516 -26.60 -11.96 7.68
CA VAL A 516 -26.60 -12.34 6.28
C VAL A 516 -28.01 -12.55 5.79
N ASP A 517 -28.40 -11.82 4.75
CA ASP A 517 -29.68 -11.99 4.08
C ASP A 517 -29.57 -13.10 3.04
N TYR A 518 -30.63 -13.91 2.93
CA TYR A 518 -30.78 -14.88 1.86
C TYR A 518 -32.19 -14.89 1.29
N THR A 519 -32.29 -15.11 -0.02
CA THR A 519 -33.56 -15.22 -0.74
C THR A 519 -33.39 -16.05 -2.01
N LEU A 520 -34.48 -16.38 -2.70
CA LEU A 520 -34.42 -17.04 -4.00
C LEU A 520 -33.95 -16.03 -5.06
N VAL A 521 -33.14 -16.47 -6.03
CA VAL A 521 -32.61 -15.61 -7.10
C VAL A 521 -33.72 -14.90 -7.89
N LYS A 522 -34.92 -15.49 -8.03
CA LYS A 522 -36.08 -14.81 -8.67
C LYS A 522 -36.52 -13.50 -7.99
N TYR A 523 -36.17 -13.32 -6.72
CA TYR A 523 -36.45 -12.10 -5.95
C TYR A 523 -35.32 -11.07 -6.03
N VAL A 524 -34.19 -11.43 -6.64
CA VAL A 524 -33.04 -10.56 -6.85
C VAL A 524 -33.12 -9.93 -8.25
N ARG A 525 -33.00 -8.61 -8.33
CA ARG A 525 -33.15 -7.85 -9.58
C ARG A 525 -32.04 -6.82 -9.73
N LYS A 526 -31.52 -6.70 -10.96
CA LYS A 526 -30.56 -5.66 -11.34
C LYS A 526 -31.13 -4.74 -12.44
N PRO A 527 -31.84 -3.66 -12.07
CA PRO A 527 -32.24 -2.62 -13.02
C PRO A 527 -31.09 -2.09 -13.88
N LYS A 528 -31.39 -1.72 -15.13
CA LYS A 528 -30.42 -1.06 -16.02
C LYS A 528 -29.92 0.24 -15.37
N GLY A 529 -28.60 0.41 -15.32
CA GLY A 529 -27.95 1.59 -14.75
C GLY A 529 -27.59 1.47 -13.27
N LEU A 530 -27.85 0.35 -12.60
CA LEU A 530 -27.21 0.08 -11.31
C LEU A 530 -25.71 -0.20 -11.48
N PRO A 531 -24.86 0.27 -10.53
CA PRO A 531 -23.45 -0.09 -10.50
C PRO A 531 -23.21 -1.61 -10.50
N PRO A 532 -22.00 -2.06 -10.88
CA PRO A 532 -21.60 -3.46 -10.68
C PRO A 532 -21.82 -3.93 -9.24
N GLY A 533 -22.23 -5.19 -9.06
CA GLY A 533 -22.47 -5.82 -7.75
C GLY A 533 -23.75 -5.37 -7.03
N LYS A 534 -24.26 -4.15 -7.29
CA LYS A 534 -25.49 -3.66 -6.65
C LYS A 534 -26.73 -4.34 -7.23
N VAL A 535 -27.53 -4.93 -6.34
CA VAL A 535 -28.80 -5.57 -6.63
C VAL A 535 -29.90 -5.06 -5.71
N LEU A 536 -31.15 -5.15 -6.16
CA LEU A 536 -32.34 -4.96 -5.33
C LEU A 536 -32.93 -6.33 -5.06
N TYR A 537 -33.34 -6.59 -3.82
CA TYR A 537 -33.96 -7.86 -3.45
C TYR A 537 -35.13 -7.64 -2.51
N ASP A 538 -36.14 -8.51 -2.63
CA ASP A 538 -37.33 -8.55 -1.78
C ASP A 538 -37.49 -9.93 -1.13
N SER A 539 -38.42 -10.03 -0.17
CA SER A 539 -38.82 -11.29 0.48
C SER A 539 -37.65 -12.15 0.99
N PHE A 540 -36.75 -11.55 1.77
CA PHE A 540 -35.57 -12.23 2.31
C PHE A 540 -35.77 -12.71 3.75
N LYS A 541 -34.88 -13.59 4.19
CA LYS A 541 -34.70 -14.00 5.58
C LYS A 541 -33.26 -13.71 5.99
N THR A 542 -33.04 -13.47 7.28
CA THR A 542 -31.72 -13.12 7.81
C THR A 542 -31.22 -14.23 8.74
N ILE A 543 -29.95 -14.59 8.61
CA ILE A 543 -29.23 -15.51 9.49
C ILE A 543 -28.11 -14.71 10.15
N ALA A 544 -27.99 -14.78 11.47
CA ALA A 544 -26.85 -14.25 12.18
C ALA A 544 -25.74 -15.30 12.21
N VAL A 545 -24.56 -14.94 11.70
CA VAL A 545 -23.38 -15.79 11.64
C VAL A 545 -22.37 -15.31 12.67
N ASN A 546 -21.89 -16.21 13.50
CA ASN A 546 -20.70 -16.01 14.33
C ASN A 546 -19.52 -16.72 13.67
N LEU A 547 -18.47 -15.97 13.34
CA LEU A 547 -17.35 -16.51 12.56
C LEU A 547 -16.43 -17.41 13.40
N SER A 548 -16.37 -17.21 14.73
CA SER A 548 -15.56 -18.05 15.63
C SER A 548 -15.99 -19.50 15.66
N ASP A 549 -17.29 -19.75 15.47
CA ASP A 549 -17.90 -21.08 15.59
C ASP A 549 -17.50 -22.00 14.42
N TYR A 550 -17.04 -21.41 13.30
CA TYR A 550 -16.63 -22.14 12.08
C TYR A 550 -15.11 -22.24 11.90
N GLU A 551 -14.33 -21.41 12.61
CA GLU A 551 -12.85 -21.52 12.59
C GLU A 551 -12.36 -22.74 13.37
N GLN A 552 -13.12 -23.19 14.38
CA GLN A 552 -12.85 -24.41 15.15
C GLN A 552 -13.02 -25.69 14.31
N GLU A 553 -14.04 -25.78 13.45
CA GLU A 553 -14.24 -26.94 12.56
C GLU A 553 -13.10 -27.12 11.54
N LYS A 554 -12.36 -26.05 11.21
CA LYS A 554 -11.28 -26.07 10.21
C LYS A 554 -9.93 -26.56 10.77
N GLN A 555 -9.83 -26.68 12.10
CA GLN A 555 -8.67 -27.27 12.79
C GLN A 555 -8.89 -28.75 13.12
N GLU A 556 -10.12 -29.26 12.96
CA GLU A 556 -10.51 -30.64 13.25
C GLU A 556 -10.74 -31.51 11.98
N GLU A 557 -10.69 -30.92 10.77
CA GLU A 557 -10.56 -31.59 9.45
C GLU A 557 -9.11 -31.53 8.96
#